data_AF-A0A7V5N3P7-F1
#
_entry.id   AF-A0A7V5N3P7-F1
#
_cell.length_a   1.000
_cell.length_b   1.000
_cell.length_c   1.000
_cell.angle_alpha   90.00
_cell.angle_beta   90.00
_cell.angle_gamma   90.00
#
_symmetry.space_group_name_H-M   'P 1'
#
loop_
_entity.id
_entity.type
_entity.pdbx_description
1 polymer ?
#
loop_
_entity_poly.entity_id
_entity_poly.type
_entity_poly.pdbx_seq_one_letter_code
_entity_poly.pdbx_strand_id
1 'polypeptide(L)'
;HPLVLAGGLGEENLAQAVARALPDALDVSSSVERSAGQKDHRKLRRFLELARGLGSPRPGRGVFSVSDRRPLPSRSERGMVT
;
A
#
# COMPACT_ATOMS: atom_id res chain seq x y z
N HIS A 1 -15.30 -5.01 8.67
CA HIS A 1 -14.82 -3.85 7.87
C HIS A 1 -13.32 -3.98 7.63
N PRO A 2 -12.81 -3.55 6.45
CA PRO A 2 -11.38 -3.51 6.18
C PRO A 2 -10.68 -2.47 7.07
N LEU A 3 -9.49 -2.79 7.56
CA LEU A 3 -8.66 -1.89 8.37
C LEU A 3 -7.47 -1.38 7.54
N VAL A 4 -7.36 -0.06 7.41
CA VAL A 4 -6.17 0.61 6.84
C VAL A 4 -5.38 1.23 7.99
N LEU A 5 -4.10 0.87 8.10
CA LEU A 5 -3.20 1.45 9.10
C LEU A 5 -2.38 2.57 8.46
N ALA A 6 -2.39 3.74 9.09
CA ALA A 6 -1.69 4.94 8.65
C ALA A 6 -1.00 5.62 9.83
N GLY A 7 -0.20 6.65 9.53
CA GLY A 7 0.39 7.55 10.53
C GLY A 7 1.81 7.16 10.92
N GLY A 8 2.80 7.81 10.29
CA GLY A 8 4.21 7.68 10.68
C GLY A 8 4.80 6.27 10.50
N LEU A 9 4.22 5.43 9.66
CA LEU A 9 4.76 4.09 9.38
C LEU A 9 6.09 4.21 8.65
N GLY A 10 7.13 3.53 9.15
CA GLY A 10 8.48 3.53 8.61
C GLY A 10 9.14 2.16 8.76
N GLU A 11 10.32 1.99 8.15
CA GLU A 11 11.08 0.73 8.20
C GLU A 11 11.30 0.27 9.67
N GLU A 12 11.43 1.22 10.60
CA GLU A 12 11.70 1.00 12.01
C GLU A 12 10.53 0.44 12.82
N ASN A 13 9.29 0.74 12.44
CA ASN A 13 8.10 0.39 13.23
C ASN A 13 7.12 -0.54 12.50
N LEU A 14 7.34 -0.75 11.19
CA LEU A 14 6.43 -1.48 10.31
C LEU A 14 6.11 -2.90 10.83
N ALA A 15 7.13 -3.66 11.22
CA ALA A 15 6.94 -5.05 11.67
C ALA A 15 6.08 -5.13 12.94
N GLN A 16 6.36 -4.28 13.92
CA GLN A 16 5.61 -4.22 15.17
C GLN A 16 4.17 -3.75 14.92
N ALA A 17 4.00 -2.74 14.06
CA ALA A 17 2.71 -2.17 13.72
C ALA A 17 1.79 -3.20 13.02
N VAL A 18 2.33 -3.92 12.03
CA VAL A 18 1.60 -4.99 11.31
C VAL A 18 1.23 -6.13 12.26
N ALA A 19 2.17 -6.59 13.10
CA ALA A 19 1.92 -7.69 14.03
C ALA A 19 0.85 -7.37 15.07
N ARG A 20 0.77 -6.11 15.54
CA ARG A 20 -0.20 -5.68 16.55
C ARG A 20 -1.56 -5.35 15.99
N ALA A 21 -1.60 -4.56 14.91
CA ALA A 21 -2.85 -4.05 14.37
C ALA A 21 -3.50 -5.03 13.41
N LEU A 22 -2.72 -5.96 12.83
CA LEU A 22 -3.20 -6.90 11.84
C LEU A 22 -4.03 -6.13 10.77
N PRO A 23 -3.44 -5.17 10.04
CA PRO A 23 -4.19 -4.40 9.04
C PRO A 23 -4.47 -5.20 7.77
N ASP A 24 -5.45 -4.73 6.99
CA ASP A 24 -5.75 -5.22 5.64
C ASP A 24 -5.00 -4.41 4.56
N ALA A 25 -4.66 -3.15 4.87
CA ALA A 25 -3.82 -2.30 4.03
C ALA A 25 -2.97 -1.32 4.87
N LEU A 26 -1.89 -0.82 4.28
CA LEU A 26 -1.01 0.18 4.88
C LEU A 26 -1.04 1.44 4.02
N ASP A 27 -1.15 2.60 4.67
CA ASP A 27 -1.02 3.91 4.03
C ASP A 27 0.24 4.62 4.55
N VAL A 28 1.13 4.94 3.63
CA VAL A 28 2.45 5.50 3.92
C VAL A 28 2.71 6.69 3.01
N SER A 29 3.10 7.81 3.61
CA SER A 29 3.44 9.02 2.87
C SER A 29 4.85 9.52 3.14
N SER A 30 5.08 10.16 4.30
CA SER A 30 6.31 10.92 4.57
C SER A 30 7.57 10.07 4.76
N SER A 31 7.47 8.88 5.35
CA SER A 31 8.64 8.01 5.61
C SER A 31 9.34 7.53 4.35
N VAL A 32 8.60 7.45 3.23
CA VAL A 32 9.12 7.07 1.91
C VAL A 32 9.44 8.29 1.02
N GLU A 33 9.48 9.50 1.59
CA GLU A 33 9.87 10.72 0.89
C GLU A 33 11.35 11.07 1.13
N ARG A 34 11.97 11.74 0.15
CA ARG A 34 13.27 12.41 0.33
C ARG A 34 13.12 13.86 0.78
N SER A 35 12.02 14.50 0.38
CA SER A 35 11.59 15.83 0.78
C SER A 35 10.07 15.90 0.62
N ALA A 36 9.41 16.87 1.28
CA ALA A 36 7.96 16.98 1.31
C ALA A 36 7.34 16.88 -0.10
N GLY A 37 6.42 15.92 -0.28
CA GLY A 37 5.72 15.66 -1.55
C GLY A 37 6.56 14.94 -2.61
N GLN A 38 7.81 14.58 -2.32
CA GLN A 38 8.73 13.98 -3.26
C GLN A 38 9.18 12.59 -2.80
N LYS A 39 8.56 11.55 -3.38
CA LYS A 39 8.85 10.15 -3.07
C LYS A 39 10.29 9.77 -3.43
N ASP A 40 10.90 8.94 -2.59
CA ASP A 40 12.20 8.32 -2.83
C ASP A 40 11.98 6.87 -3.26
N HIS A 41 12.39 6.55 -4.50
CA HIS A 41 12.22 5.21 -5.05
C HIS A 41 13.00 4.14 -4.27
N ARG A 42 14.15 4.48 -3.66
CA ARG A 42 14.93 3.54 -2.86
C ARG A 42 14.21 3.21 -1.57
N LYS A 43 13.70 4.22 -0.86
CA LYS A 43 12.89 4.02 0.36
C LYS A 43 11.60 3.26 0.07
N LEU A 44 10.92 3.59 -1.02
CA LEU A 44 9.73 2.85 -1.49
C LEU A 44 10.03 1.37 -1.70
N ARG A 45 11.13 1.04 -2.40
CA ARG A 45 11.51 -0.36 -2.64
C ARG A 45 11.76 -1.11 -1.34
N ARG A 46 12.58 -0.56 -0.45
CA ARG A 46 12.84 -1.16 0.87
C ARG A 46 11.58 -1.35 1.68
N PHE A 47 10.74 -0.32 1.77
CA PHE A 47 9.48 -0.39 2.50
C PHE A 47 8.57 -1.49 1.96
N LEU A 48 8.42 -1.59 0.64
CA LEU A 48 7.58 -2.62 0.02
C LEU A 48 8.15 -4.03 0.19
N GLU A 49 9.47 -4.20 0.12
CA GLU A 49 10.15 -5.47 0.38
C GLU A 49 9.88 -5.95 1.81
N LEU A 50 10.05 -5.06 2.80
CA LEU A 50 9.74 -5.35 4.20
C LEU A 50 8.24 -5.66 4.40
N ALA A 51 7.35 -4.82 3.86
CA ALA A 51 5.91 -5.00 4.00
C ALA A 51 5.42 -6.35 3.44
N ARG A 52 5.95 -6.77 2.28
CA ARG A 52 5.61 -8.06 1.66
C ARG A 52 6.07 -9.25 2.49
N GLY A 53 7.20 -9.12 3.20
CA GLY A 53 7.69 -10.18 4.09
C GLY A 53 6.90 -10.35 5.39
N LEU A 54 6.07 -9.36 5.76
CA LEU A 54 5.33 -9.35 7.03
C LEU A 54 3.89 -9.86 6.92
N GLY A 55 3.36 -9.97 5.70
CA GLY A 55 1.97 -10.37 5.46
C GLY A 55 1.78 -11.87 5.38
N SER A 56 0.77 -12.39 6.08
CA SER A 56 0.13 -13.67 5.73
C SER A 56 -1.27 -13.37 5.19
N PRO A 57 -1.69 -13.98 4.05
CA PRO A 57 -3.01 -13.72 3.48
C PRO A 57 -4.09 -14.03 4.52
N ARG A 58 -4.94 -13.04 4.83
CA ARG A 58 -6.13 -13.33 5.64
C ARG A 58 -7.23 -13.91 4.76
N PRO A 59 -7.67 -15.15 5.00
CA PRO A 59 -8.80 -15.70 4.26
C PRO A 59 -10.06 -14.87 4.54
N GLY A 60 -10.82 -14.59 3.47
CA GLY A 60 -12.16 -13.97 3.56
C GLY A 60 -12.22 -12.43 3.53
N ARG A 61 -11.11 -11.71 3.31
CA ARG A 61 -11.12 -10.24 3.14
C ARG A 61 -10.64 -9.83 1.75
N GLY A 62 -11.56 -9.77 0.80
CA GLY A 62 -11.26 -9.49 -0.61
C GLY A 62 -10.95 -8.03 -0.95
N VAL A 63 -11.34 -7.06 -0.13
CA VAL A 63 -11.43 -5.63 -0.54
C VAL A 63 -10.15 -5.03 -1.19
N PHE A 64 -8.95 -5.54 -0.86
CA PHE A 64 -7.69 -5.08 -1.45
C PHE A 64 -6.98 -6.15 -2.32
N SER A 65 -7.70 -7.18 -2.76
CA SER A 65 -7.17 -8.21 -3.65
C SER A 65 -6.90 -7.64 -5.04
N VAL A 66 -5.91 -8.22 -5.72
CA VAL A 66 -5.67 -7.94 -7.14
C VAL A 66 -6.92 -8.29 -7.98
N SER A 67 -7.66 -9.33 -7.58
CA SER A 67 -8.89 -9.77 -8.24
C SER A 67 -10.03 -8.73 -8.17
N ASP A 68 -10.01 -7.82 -7.19
CA ASP A 68 -11.05 -6.80 -6.98
C ASP A 68 -10.75 -5.49 -7.73
N ARG A 69 -9.60 -5.39 -8.41
CA ARG A 69 -9.26 -4.20 -9.20
C ARG A 69 -10.15 -4.11 -10.44
N ARG A 70 -10.85 -2.99 -10.64
CA ARG A 70 -11.52 -2.70 -11.91
C ARG A 70 -10.47 -2.73 -13.05
N PRO A 71 -10.78 -3.36 -14.19
CA PRO A 71 -9.91 -3.31 -15.35
C PRO A 71 -9.64 -1.84 -15.70
N LEU A 72 -8.39 -1.53 -16.01
CA LEU A 72 -8.09 -0.22 -16.61
C LEU A 72 -8.83 -0.16 -17.96
N PRO A 73 -9.55 0.95 -18.26
CA PRO A 73 -10.19 1.11 -19.55
C PRO A 73 -9.16 0.94 -20.66
N SER A 74 -9.58 0.41 -21.80
CA SER A 74 -8.72 0.23 -22.97
C SER A 74 -8.18 1.61 -23.44
N ARG A 75 -7.07 1.61 -24.19
CA ARG A 75 -6.52 2.87 -24.74
C ARG A 75 -7.53 3.61 -25.63
N SER A 76 -8.43 2.89 -26.30
CA SER A 76 -9.52 3.45 -27.11
C SER A 76 -10.63 4.11 -26.28
N GLU A 77 -10.85 3.68 -25.04
CA GLU A 77 -11.89 4.26 -24.16
C GLU A 77 -11.40 5.49 -23.37
N ARG A 78 -10.09 5.76 -23.38
CA ARG A 78 -9.48 6.93 -22.70
C ARG A 78 -9.56 8.23 -23.52
N GLY A 79 -10.13 8.19 -24.72
CA GLY A 79 -10.17 9.31 -25.66
C GLY A 79 -11.60 9.74 -26.03
N MET A 80 -12.46 10.07 -25.06
CA MET A 80 -13.66 10.86 -25.34
C MET A 80 -14.08 11.62 -24.09
N VAL A 81 -13.32 12.65 -23.76
CA VAL A 81 -13.79 13.77 -22.94
C VAL A 81 -13.55 15.01 -23.80
N THR A 82 -14.57 15.36 -24.58
CA THR A 82 -14.72 16.68 -25.19
C THR A 82 -15.31 17.64 -24.17
#